data_AF-E4ZRW1-F1
#
_entry.id   AF-E4ZRW1-F1
#
_cell.length_a   1.000
_cell.length_b   1.000
_cell.length_c   1.000
_cell.angle_alpha   90.00
_cell.angle_beta   90.00
_cell.angle_gamma   90.00
#
_symmetry.space_group_name_H-M   'P 1'
#
loop_
_entity.id
_entity.type
_entity.pdbx_description
1 polymer ?
#
loop_
_entity_poly.entity_id
_entity_poly.type
_entity_poly.pdbx_seq_one_letter_code
_entity_poly.pdbx_strand_id
1 'polypeptide(L)'
;MVSLTRALALLPALFTTVAYAVHPVEVRGQDFVDTVTGKRLMIVGVDYQPGGQGAYKPSQGLDALTDADICLRDATVMQKLGVNTIRVYNVDPTLDHSKCASIFNAAGIYMILDVNSPLPGESINRAAPWTSYNSDYLTRVFGIIENFKGFPNTLAFFAANEVMNDLETAEYNPQYIRAVQRDLKNYIAKHSDRTIPVGYSAADVREILQDTWAYMQCVHDEDQSSSDFFGLNSYSWCGADATFQTSGYSDLVTMFSQSAIPVFYSEYGCNRVQPRVFNEVETLYGDQMTSLSGGLVYEYSQEEADYGLVTLNTNGSVSLRKDYENLQDQFNKLDTQLLQSTNPSSTSIKAPQCSDSLITAKDFSKNFTIPAICPGCQELINDGIKNPQNGKLVEVTDTKVRQEVYASSGQQIQNLELTIVANDGSNMPGGENMRPSSTSDTGTAPQPSETKKGAAARLGKPSLLVASILTDSIFVYMFEMDIPFISGNARSWSCGNRVETLMATWHFRCMYMCVFVTVDLYHVCNSIFMLAVLQTVR
;
A
#
# COMPACT_ATOMS: atom_id res chain seq x y z
N MET A 1 4.70 -68.93 -33.22
CA MET A 1 3.88 -68.35 -32.14
C MET A 1 4.83 -67.73 -31.13
N VAL A 2 4.77 -66.42 -30.90
CA VAL A 2 5.41 -65.72 -29.77
C VAL A 2 4.37 -64.69 -29.29
N SER A 3 4.25 -64.49 -27.98
CA SER A 3 2.99 -63.98 -27.40
C SER A 3 2.75 -62.47 -27.61
N LEU A 4 1.55 -62.11 -28.05
CA LEU A 4 1.08 -60.74 -28.27
C LEU A 4 0.63 -60.07 -26.95
N THR A 5 1.43 -60.18 -25.88
CA THR A 5 1.00 -59.87 -24.50
C THR A 5 2.08 -59.18 -23.67
N ARG A 6 2.44 -57.93 -24.01
CA ARG A 6 3.24 -57.01 -23.16
C ARG A 6 3.23 -55.55 -23.68
N ALA A 7 2.05 -54.97 -23.84
CA ALA A 7 1.88 -53.58 -24.29
C ALA A 7 0.62 -52.92 -23.68
N LEU A 8 0.43 -53.02 -22.36
CA LEU A 8 -0.72 -52.41 -21.66
C LEU A 8 -0.38 -52.05 -20.20
N ALA A 9 0.56 -51.12 -20.02
CA ALA A 9 0.88 -50.47 -18.75
C ALA A 9 1.49 -49.08 -19.03
N LEU A 10 1.37 -48.16 -18.07
CA LEU A 10 1.89 -46.78 -18.13
C LEU A 10 1.27 -45.90 -19.22
N LEU A 11 -0.04 -45.65 -19.09
CA LEU A 11 -0.61 -44.35 -19.47
C LEU A 11 -1.81 -43.96 -18.58
N PRO A 12 -1.58 -43.70 -17.27
CA PRO A 12 -2.39 -42.70 -16.60
C PRO A 12 -2.06 -41.37 -17.29
N ALA A 13 -2.93 -40.90 -18.19
CA ALA A 13 -2.80 -39.58 -18.74
C ALA A 13 -2.79 -38.56 -17.58
N LEU A 14 -1.92 -37.55 -17.64
CA LEU A 14 -1.96 -36.47 -16.66
C LEU A 14 -3.24 -35.66 -16.88
N PHE A 15 -4.29 -36.05 -16.15
CA PHE A 15 -5.27 -35.09 -15.68
C PHE A 15 -4.58 -34.21 -14.64
N THR A 16 -3.77 -33.26 -15.12
CA THR A 16 -3.48 -32.04 -14.36
C THR A 16 -4.84 -31.42 -14.04
N THR A 17 -5.23 -31.36 -12.77
CA THR A 17 -6.37 -30.56 -12.37
C THR A 17 -6.06 -29.12 -12.75
N VAL A 18 -6.83 -28.59 -13.70
CA VAL A 18 -6.74 -27.17 -14.07
C VAL A 18 -7.35 -26.43 -12.90
N ALA A 19 -6.49 -25.89 -12.03
CA ALA A 19 -6.91 -24.98 -10.99
C ALA A 19 -7.51 -23.74 -11.68
N TYR A 20 -8.82 -23.54 -11.53
CA TYR A 20 -9.52 -22.37 -12.05
C TYR A 20 -8.81 -21.10 -11.61
N ALA A 21 -8.58 -20.19 -12.55
CA ALA A 21 -7.73 -19.04 -12.33
C ALA A 21 -8.13 -17.88 -13.22
N VAL A 22 -8.23 -16.69 -12.65
CA VAL A 22 -8.65 -15.49 -13.39
C VAL A 22 -7.77 -15.26 -14.61
N HIS A 23 -8.33 -14.85 -15.73
CA HIS A 23 -7.54 -14.51 -16.91
C HIS A 23 -6.47 -13.46 -16.57
N PRO A 24 -5.24 -13.58 -17.10
CA PRO A 24 -4.26 -12.49 -17.03
C PRO A 24 -4.82 -11.20 -17.64
N VAL A 25 -4.43 -10.07 -17.07
CA VAL A 25 -4.88 -8.72 -17.47
C VAL A 25 -3.68 -7.93 -17.98
N GLU A 26 -3.90 -7.17 -19.05
CA GLU A 26 -2.88 -6.29 -19.66
C GLU A 26 -3.35 -4.83 -19.67
N VAL A 27 -2.41 -3.90 -19.91
CA VAL A 27 -2.69 -2.47 -20.05
C VAL A 27 -2.92 -2.12 -21.51
N ARG A 28 -4.02 -1.41 -21.79
CA ARG A 28 -4.32 -0.79 -23.09
C ARG A 28 -4.73 0.66 -22.86
N GLY A 29 -3.79 1.60 -22.98
CA GLY A 29 -4.07 3.01 -22.73
C GLY A 29 -4.59 3.24 -21.31
N GLN A 30 -5.76 3.88 -21.17
CA GLN A 30 -6.41 4.12 -19.86
C GLN A 30 -6.99 2.86 -19.18
N ASP A 31 -7.12 1.74 -19.92
CA ASP A 31 -7.86 0.56 -19.45
C ASP A 31 -6.91 -0.58 -19.04
N PHE A 32 -7.22 -1.22 -17.90
CA PHE A 32 -6.85 -2.63 -17.68
C PHE A 32 -7.83 -3.52 -18.44
N VAL A 33 -7.33 -4.52 -19.18
CA VAL A 33 -8.15 -5.36 -20.08
C VAL A 33 -7.83 -6.83 -19.92
N ASP A 34 -8.87 -7.65 -19.75
CA ASP A 34 -8.81 -9.12 -19.75
C ASP A 34 -8.28 -9.62 -21.11
N THR A 35 -7.18 -10.38 -21.07
CA THR A 35 -6.48 -10.86 -22.27
C THR A 35 -7.26 -11.88 -23.10
N VAL A 36 -8.27 -12.54 -22.52
CA VAL A 36 -9.08 -13.59 -23.14
C VAL A 36 -10.45 -13.06 -23.58
N THR A 37 -11.14 -12.29 -22.73
CA THR A 37 -12.48 -11.75 -23.07
C THR A 37 -12.43 -10.40 -23.77
N GLY A 38 -11.32 -9.68 -23.68
CA GLY A 38 -11.15 -8.33 -24.26
C GLY A 38 -11.99 -7.25 -23.56
N LYS A 39 -12.62 -7.56 -22.43
CA LYS A 39 -13.39 -6.62 -21.60
C LYS A 39 -12.47 -5.84 -20.67
N ARG A 40 -12.92 -4.66 -20.25
CA ARG A 40 -12.22 -3.88 -19.21
C ARG A 40 -12.35 -4.57 -17.85
N LEU A 41 -11.27 -4.53 -17.07
CA LEU A 41 -11.30 -4.72 -15.63
C LEU A 41 -11.29 -3.33 -14.97
N MET A 42 -12.45 -2.86 -14.51
CA MET A 42 -12.49 -1.75 -13.55
C MET A 42 -12.08 -2.29 -12.17
N ILE A 43 -11.13 -1.64 -11.50
CA ILE A 43 -10.72 -2.03 -10.14
C ILE A 43 -11.84 -1.66 -9.17
N VAL A 44 -12.47 -2.64 -8.55
CA VAL A 44 -13.42 -2.48 -7.45
C VAL A 44 -12.79 -3.14 -6.23
N GLY A 45 -12.02 -2.36 -5.45
CA GLY A 45 -11.02 -2.91 -4.54
C GLY A 45 -11.15 -2.54 -3.07
N VAL A 46 -10.35 -3.22 -2.24
CA VAL A 46 -10.10 -2.92 -0.83
C VAL A 46 -8.62 -3.12 -0.52
N ASP A 47 -8.06 -2.24 0.30
CA ASP A 47 -6.69 -2.35 0.80
C ASP A 47 -6.59 -3.38 1.92
N TYR A 48 -5.72 -4.39 1.77
CA TYR A 48 -5.66 -5.58 2.61
C TYR A 48 -4.28 -5.76 3.23
N GLN A 49 -4.12 -5.25 4.45
CA GLN A 49 -2.94 -5.47 5.30
C GLN A 49 -3.39 -5.74 6.75
N PRO A 50 -4.02 -6.90 7.06
CA PRO A 50 -4.63 -7.17 8.36
C PRO A 50 -3.65 -7.04 9.54
N GLY A 51 -3.90 -6.09 10.46
CA GLY A 51 -2.99 -5.72 11.55
C GLY A 51 -1.93 -4.66 11.17
N GLY A 52 -2.10 -4.02 10.00
CA GLY A 52 -1.26 -2.95 9.46
C GLY A 52 0.22 -3.33 9.32
N GLN A 53 1.09 -2.32 9.38
CA GLN A 53 2.55 -2.52 9.46
C GLN A 53 2.94 -3.37 10.69
N GLY A 54 2.14 -3.33 11.76
CA GLY A 54 2.33 -4.12 12.98
C GLY A 54 2.14 -5.63 12.81
N ALA A 55 1.64 -6.10 11.66
CA ALA A 55 1.52 -7.51 11.32
C ALA A 55 2.69 -8.06 10.49
N TYR A 56 3.44 -7.21 9.78
CA TYR A 56 4.59 -7.63 8.98
C TYR A 56 5.76 -8.03 9.90
N LYS A 57 5.96 -9.35 10.06
CA LYS A 57 6.92 -9.95 11.00
C LYS A 57 7.74 -11.04 10.29
N PRO A 58 8.61 -10.66 9.35
CA PRO A 58 9.49 -11.61 8.65
C PRO A 58 10.34 -12.46 9.61
N SER A 59 10.79 -11.86 10.72
CA SER A 59 11.53 -12.56 11.80
C SER A 59 10.71 -13.62 12.58
N GLN A 60 9.41 -13.70 12.35
CA GLN A 60 8.50 -14.73 12.89
C GLN A 60 7.93 -15.64 11.78
N GLY A 61 8.27 -15.37 10.51
CA GLY A 61 7.68 -16.06 9.36
C GLY A 61 6.21 -15.71 9.12
N LEU A 62 5.81 -14.45 9.37
CA LEU A 62 4.41 -14.01 9.31
C LEU A 62 4.25 -12.68 8.55
N ASP A 63 3.28 -12.66 7.63
CA ASP A 63 2.70 -11.46 7.01
C ASP A 63 1.24 -11.72 6.56
N ALA A 64 0.64 -10.72 5.90
CA ALA A 64 -0.75 -10.71 5.44
C ALA A 64 -1.19 -11.89 4.54
N LEU A 65 -0.26 -12.59 3.88
CA LEU A 65 -0.53 -13.68 2.93
C LEU A 65 0.09 -15.03 3.35
N THR A 66 0.43 -15.18 4.65
CA THR A 66 1.02 -16.42 5.19
C THR A 66 0.01 -17.42 5.77
N ASP A 67 -1.11 -16.95 6.35
CA ASP A 67 -2.11 -17.81 7.00
C ASP A 67 -3.31 -18.08 6.07
N ALA A 68 -3.41 -19.31 5.58
CA ALA A 68 -4.45 -19.74 4.66
C ALA A 68 -5.87 -19.78 5.26
N ASP A 69 -6.02 -20.02 6.56
CA ASP A 69 -7.32 -20.01 7.24
C ASP A 69 -7.81 -18.55 7.38
N ILE A 70 -6.91 -17.60 7.63
CA ILE A 70 -7.19 -16.15 7.62
C ILE A 70 -7.54 -15.68 6.21
N CYS A 71 -6.72 -16.02 5.21
CA CYS A 71 -6.99 -15.65 3.82
C CYS A 71 -8.32 -16.23 3.31
N LEU A 72 -8.68 -17.46 3.68
CA LEU A 72 -9.98 -18.06 3.29
C LEU A 72 -11.16 -17.28 3.88
N ARG A 73 -11.10 -16.92 5.17
CA ARG A 73 -12.08 -16.08 5.85
C ARG A 73 -12.24 -14.73 5.14
N ASP A 74 -11.13 -14.03 4.95
CA ASP A 74 -11.16 -12.64 4.49
C ASP A 74 -11.42 -12.51 2.99
N ALA A 75 -10.93 -13.45 2.17
CA ALA A 75 -11.34 -13.57 0.77
C ALA A 75 -12.84 -13.89 0.63
N THR A 76 -13.42 -14.69 1.54
CA THR A 76 -14.88 -14.94 1.53
C THR A 76 -15.65 -13.67 1.89
N VAL A 77 -15.21 -12.91 2.91
CA VAL A 77 -15.82 -11.62 3.26
C VAL A 77 -15.74 -10.64 2.09
N MET A 78 -14.55 -10.41 1.51
CA MET A 78 -14.36 -9.49 0.39
C MET A 78 -15.07 -9.95 -0.90
N GLN A 79 -15.15 -11.26 -1.15
CA GLN A 79 -15.97 -11.79 -2.25
C GLN A 79 -17.44 -11.38 -2.09
N LYS A 80 -18.00 -11.53 -0.88
CA LYS A 80 -19.38 -11.14 -0.56
C LYS A 80 -19.58 -9.61 -0.57
N LEU A 81 -18.54 -8.82 -0.36
CA LEU A 81 -18.56 -7.37 -0.58
C LEU A 81 -18.66 -6.98 -2.07
N GLY A 82 -18.34 -7.89 -2.99
CA GLY A 82 -18.30 -7.63 -4.44
C GLY A 82 -16.92 -7.14 -4.96
N VAL A 83 -15.90 -7.20 -4.11
CA VAL A 83 -14.51 -6.78 -4.42
C VAL A 83 -13.88 -7.71 -5.45
N ASN A 84 -13.20 -7.15 -6.43
CA ASN A 84 -12.47 -7.90 -7.47
C ASN A 84 -10.95 -7.76 -7.39
N THR A 85 -10.42 -6.86 -6.54
CA THR A 85 -8.99 -6.59 -6.42
C THR A 85 -8.64 -6.26 -4.96
N ILE A 86 -7.54 -6.79 -4.44
CA ILE A 86 -6.90 -6.31 -3.21
C ILE A 86 -5.55 -5.65 -3.51
N ARG A 87 -5.15 -4.71 -2.67
CA ARG A 87 -3.77 -4.24 -2.57
C ARG A 87 -3.14 -4.78 -1.30
N VAL A 88 -1.89 -5.26 -1.39
CA VAL A 88 -1.11 -5.71 -0.22
C VAL A 88 0.21 -4.97 -0.21
N TYR A 89 0.52 -4.33 0.93
CA TYR A 89 1.62 -3.39 1.06
C TYR A 89 2.93 -4.06 1.48
N ASN A 90 2.86 -5.04 2.38
CA ASN A 90 4.04 -5.62 3.03
C ASN A 90 3.92 -7.15 3.11
N VAL A 91 4.80 -7.83 2.37
CA VAL A 91 4.99 -9.29 2.30
C VAL A 91 6.49 -9.61 2.30
N ASP A 92 6.90 -10.77 2.79
CA ASP A 92 8.29 -11.22 2.83
C ASP A 92 8.59 -12.12 1.62
N PRO A 93 9.53 -11.75 0.72
CA PRO A 93 9.82 -12.52 -0.48
C PRO A 93 10.27 -13.97 -0.21
N THR A 94 10.68 -14.31 1.01
CA THR A 94 11.15 -15.64 1.40
C THR A 94 10.04 -16.60 1.87
N LEU A 95 8.81 -16.11 2.10
CA LEU A 95 7.70 -16.91 2.65
C LEU A 95 6.78 -17.49 1.56
N ASP A 96 6.07 -18.57 1.86
CA ASP A 96 5.23 -19.27 0.89
C ASP A 96 3.77 -18.79 0.87
N HIS A 97 3.46 -17.86 -0.04
CA HIS A 97 2.11 -17.31 -0.22
C HIS A 97 1.19 -18.18 -1.08
N SER A 98 1.67 -19.35 -1.56
CA SER A 98 0.97 -20.22 -2.53
C SER A 98 -0.51 -20.43 -2.21
N LYS A 99 -0.86 -20.66 -0.93
CA LYS A 99 -2.24 -20.88 -0.50
C LYS A 99 -3.09 -19.61 -0.57
N CYS A 100 -2.63 -18.51 0.02
CA CYS A 100 -3.39 -17.25 0.05
C CYS A 100 -3.60 -16.69 -1.36
N ALA A 101 -2.55 -16.66 -2.19
CA ALA A 101 -2.67 -16.27 -3.59
C ALA A 101 -3.68 -17.14 -4.36
N SER A 102 -3.66 -18.46 -4.15
CA SER A 102 -4.62 -19.38 -4.77
C SER A 102 -6.05 -19.21 -4.27
N ILE A 103 -6.24 -18.86 -2.99
CA ILE A 103 -7.53 -18.54 -2.38
C ILE A 103 -8.12 -17.28 -3.00
N PHE A 104 -7.36 -16.18 -3.09
CA PHE A 104 -7.83 -14.95 -3.76
C PHE A 104 -8.09 -15.18 -5.25
N ASN A 105 -7.23 -15.94 -5.93
CA ASN A 105 -7.45 -16.36 -7.32
C ASN A 105 -8.77 -17.13 -7.49
N ALA A 106 -9.02 -18.14 -6.65
CA ALA A 106 -10.26 -18.93 -6.68
C ALA A 106 -11.50 -18.07 -6.32
N ALA A 107 -11.32 -17.04 -5.49
CA ALA A 107 -12.35 -16.05 -5.17
C ALA A 107 -12.71 -15.13 -6.36
N GLY A 108 -11.94 -15.15 -7.45
CA GLY A 108 -12.04 -14.19 -8.55
C GLY A 108 -11.38 -12.83 -8.25
N ILE A 109 -10.48 -12.78 -7.26
CA ILE A 109 -9.89 -11.55 -6.72
C ILE A 109 -8.43 -11.42 -7.16
N TYR A 110 -8.12 -10.32 -7.83
CA TYR A 110 -6.76 -9.92 -8.21
C TYR A 110 -5.97 -9.36 -7.02
N MET A 111 -4.64 -9.38 -7.13
CA MET A 111 -3.71 -8.78 -6.18
C MET A 111 -2.84 -7.73 -6.88
N ILE A 112 -2.82 -6.51 -6.35
CA ILE A 112 -1.78 -5.51 -6.61
C ILE A 112 -0.82 -5.55 -5.42
N LEU A 113 0.48 -5.64 -5.69
CA LEU A 113 1.48 -5.87 -4.65
C LEU A 113 2.52 -4.76 -4.66
N ASP A 114 2.69 -4.05 -3.54
CA ASP A 114 3.84 -3.18 -3.33
C ASP A 114 5.09 -4.03 -3.09
N VAL A 115 6.16 -3.82 -3.85
CA VAL A 115 7.40 -4.61 -3.72
C VAL A 115 8.25 -4.24 -2.49
N ASN A 116 7.78 -3.29 -1.69
CA ASN A 116 8.53 -2.57 -0.67
C ASN A 116 8.19 -3.07 0.75
N SER A 117 8.77 -2.45 1.77
CA SER A 117 8.37 -2.60 3.17
C SER A 117 8.79 -1.38 4.02
N PRO A 118 8.23 -1.20 5.23
CA PRO A 118 8.66 -0.17 6.18
C PRO A 118 10.02 -0.45 6.82
N LEU A 119 10.65 -1.61 6.60
CA LEU A 119 11.94 -1.94 7.20
C LEU A 119 13.12 -1.24 6.49
N PRO A 120 14.21 -0.91 7.21
CA PRO A 120 15.37 -0.24 6.63
C PRO A 120 16.00 -1.03 5.47
N GLY A 121 16.15 -0.38 4.32
CA GLY A 121 16.69 -0.99 3.09
C GLY A 121 15.66 -1.75 2.25
N GLU A 122 14.41 -1.88 2.71
CA GLU A 122 13.32 -2.55 2.00
C GLU A 122 12.45 -1.58 1.16
N SER A 123 12.86 -0.32 1.05
CA SER A 123 12.19 0.75 0.30
C SER A 123 13.16 1.87 -0.12
N ILE A 124 12.75 2.70 -1.10
CA ILE A 124 13.50 3.90 -1.48
C ILE A 124 13.37 4.99 -0.41
N ASN A 125 14.51 5.45 0.11
CA ASN A 125 14.61 6.54 1.08
C ASN A 125 14.34 7.88 0.39
N ARG A 126 13.14 8.44 0.58
CA ARG A 126 12.70 9.73 0.00
C ARG A 126 13.65 10.91 0.22
N ALA A 127 14.43 10.92 1.30
CA ALA A 127 15.36 12.02 1.62
C ALA A 127 16.74 11.87 0.94
N ALA A 128 17.08 10.66 0.48
CA ALA A 128 18.37 10.37 -0.15
C ALA A 128 18.30 9.09 -1.00
N PRO A 129 17.52 9.06 -2.11
CA PRO A 129 17.19 7.82 -2.82
C PRO A 129 18.40 7.08 -3.40
N TRP A 130 19.48 7.82 -3.69
CA TRP A 130 20.80 7.30 -4.09
C TRP A 130 21.50 6.43 -3.03
N THR A 131 21.02 6.43 -1.77
CA THR A 131 21.54 5.55 -0.70
C THR A 131 20.83 4.20 -0.65
N SER A 132 19.55 4.15 -1.05
CA SER A 132 18.67 2.97 -1.00
C SER A 132 18.61 2.18 -2.30
N TYR A 133 18.84 2.80 -3.45
CA TYR A 133 18.85 2.10 -4.74
C TYR A 133 20.15 1.31 -4.93
N ASN A 134 20.12 0.03 -4.52
CA ASN A 134 21.28 -0.86 -4.48
C ASN A 134 20.90 -2.34 -4.73
N SER A 135 21.91 -3.22 -4.74
CA SER A 135 21.76 -4.67 -5.00
C SER A 135 20.86 -5.40 -4.03
N ASP A 136 20.83 -4.97 -2.77
CA ASP A 136 20.20 -5.71 -1.69
C ASP A 136 18.70 -5.39 -1.69
N TYR A 137 18.37 -4.11 -1.87
CA TYR A 137 17.01 -3.66 -2.20
C TYR A 137 16.48 -4.32 -3.48
N LEU A 138 17.26 -4.33 -4.58
CA LEU A 138 16.78 -4.96 -5.81
C LEU A 138 16.66 -6.49 -5.70
N THR A 139 17.50 -7.16 -4.90
CA THR A 139 17.33 -8.59 -4.57
C THR A 139 15.99 -8.84 -3.87
N ARG A 140 15.58 -7.96 -2.95
CA ARG A 140 14.26 -8.05 -2.30
C ARG A 140 13.12 -7.89 -3.31
N VAL A 141 13.10 -6.82 -4.10
CA VAL A 141 11.95 -6.54 -4.99
C VAL A 141 11.81 -7.62 -6.07
N PHE A 142 12.92 -8.14 -6.59
CA PHE A 142 12.90 -9.29 -7.50
C PHE A 142 12.42 -10.57 -6.81
N GLY A 143 12.67 -10.73 -5.50
CA GLY A 143 12.08 -11.81 -4.69
C GLY A 143 10.55 -11.75 -4.64
N ILE A 144 9.96 -10.55 -4.57
CA ILE A 144 8.50 -10.37 -4.70
C ILE A 144 8.01 -10.77 -6.10
N ILE A 145 8.74 -10.40 -7.16
CA ILE A 145 8.42 -10.84 -8.52
C ILE A 145 8.49 -12.37 -8.63
N GLU A 146 9.55 -13.01 -8.16
CA GLU A 146 9.71 -14.48 -8.19
C GLU A 146 8.59 -15.23 -7.46
N ASN A 147 8.18 -14.70 -6.31
CA ASN A 147 7.16 -15.31 -5.47
C ASN A 147 5.76 -15.22 -6.13
N PHE A 148 5.45 -14.11 -6.80
CA PHE A 148 4.09 -13.83 -7.29
C PHE A 148 3.87 -13.85 -8.82
N LYS A 149 4.91 -13.82 -9.66
CA LYS A 149 4.75 -13.80 -11.13
C LYS A 149 3.90 -14.94 -11.70
N GLY A 150 3.96 -16.11 -11.07
CA GLY A 150 3.31 -17.34 -11.51
C GLY A 150 1.80 -17.41 -11.27
N PHE A 151 1.22 -16.51 -10.47
CA PHE A 151 -0.24 -16.47 -10.28
C PHE A 151 -0.89 -15.60 -11.37
N PRO A 152 -1.94 -16.08 -12.06
CA PRO A 152 -2.69 -15.26 -13.02
C PRO A 152 -3.35 -14.04 -12.37
N ASN A 153 -3.77 -14.14 -11.11
CA ASN A 153 -4.43 -13.06 -10.37
C ASN A 153 -3.48 -11.96 -9.86
N THR A 154 -2.15 -12.08 -9.98
CA THR A 154 -1.25 -10.95 -9.69
C THR A 154 -1.37 -9.92 -10.82
N LEU A 155 -2.22 -8.92 -10.61
CA LEU A 155 -2.59 -7.91 -11.60
C LEU A 155 -1.43 -6.96 -11.90
N ALA A 156 -0.72 -6.49 -10.87
CA ALA A 156 0.27 -5.44 -11.00
C ALA A 156 1.22 -5.34 -9.80
N PHE A 157 2.34 -4.65 -9.98
CA PHE A 157 3.28 -4.31 -8.91
C PHE A 157 3.45 -2.80 -8.74
N PHE A 158 3.37 -2.29 -7.51
CA PHE A 158 3.80 -0.93 -7.17
C PHE A 158 5.30 -0.91 -6.86
N ALA A 159 6.06 -0.19 -7.69
CA ALA A 159 7.50 -0.01 -7.50
C ALA A 159 7.83 0.89 -6.30
N ALA A 160 6.94 1.84 -5.97
CA ALA A 160 7.04 2.73 -4.83
C ALA A 160 5.65 3.29 -4.45
N ASN A 161 5.51 3.71 -3.18
CA ASN A 161 4.32 4.36 -2.62
C ASN A 161 4.71 5.63 -1.87
N GLU A 162 4.12 6.77 -2.25
CA GLU A 162 4.30 8.08 -1.60
C GLU A 162 5.77 8.45 -1.29
N VAL A 163 6.69 8.10 -2.18
CA VAL A 163 8.11 8.48 -2.04
C VAL A 163 8.29 9.97 -2.40
N MET A 164 7.43 10.50 -3.26
CA MET A 164 7.17 11.94 -3.38
C MET A 164 5.88 12.27 -2.62
N ASN A 165 5.98 13.14 -1.61
CA ASN A 165 4.87 13.51 -0.73
C ASN A 165 4.80 15.04 -0.47
N ASP A 166 5.66 15.82 -1.12
CA ASP A 166 5.80 17.27 -1.04
C ASP A 166 6.68 17.75 -2.22
N LEU A 167 6.85 19.06 -2.41
CA LEU A 167 7.68 19.60 -3.49
C LEU A 167 9.19 19.33 -3.29
N GLU A 168 9.67 19.26 -2.05
CA GLU A 168 11.10 19.02 -1.75
C GLU A 168 11.53 17.60 -2.16
N THR A 169 10.67 16.60 -1.95
CA THR A 169 10.89 15.22 -2.40
C THR A 169 10.82 15.05 -3.91
N ALA A 170 10.40 16.05 -4.68
CA ALA A 170 10.25 15.96 -6.14
C ALA A 170 11.53 16.27 -6.96
N GLU A 171 12.65 16.64 -6.34
CA GLU A 171 13.90 16.97 -7.06
C GLU A 171 14.65 15.72 -7.60
N TYR A 172 14.67 14.63 -6.81
CA TYR A 172 15.47 13.43 -7.09
C TYR A 172 14.68 12.12 -7.14
N ASN A 173 13.59 11.98 -6.37
CA ASN A 173 12.85 10.72 -6.33
C ASN A 173 12.21 10.29 -7.67
N PRO A 174 11.73 11.19 -8.56
CA PRO A 174 11.17 10.76 -9.85
C PRO A 174 12.10 9.84 -10.65
N GLN A 175 13.39 10.16 -10.69
CA GLN A 175 14.44 9.43 -11.40
C GLN A 175 14.64 8.02 -10.83
N TYR A 176 14.67 7.89 -9.50
CA TYR A 176 14.93 6.61 -8.83
C TYR A 176 13.70 5.69 -8.86
N ILE A 177 12.48 6.24 -8.76
CA ILE A 177 11.24 5.47 -8.93
C ILE A 177 11.23 4.85 -10.33
N ARG A 178 11.45 5.64 -11.39
CA ARG A 178 11.54 5.15 -12.77
C ARG A 178 12.67 4.13 -12.96
N ALA A 179 13.83 4.30 -12.32
CA ALA A 179 14.90 3.31 -12.37
C ALA A 179 14.48 1.94 -11.79
N VAL A 180 13.75 1.93 -10.67
CA VAL A 180 13.18 0.69 -10.10
C VAL A 180 12.12 0.11 -11.03
N GLN A 181 11.29 0.93 -11.66
CA GLN A 181 10.30 0.46 -12.64
C GLN A 181 10.94 -0.19 -13.87
N ARG A 182 11.98 0.44 -14.46
CA ARG A 182 12.82 -0.16 -15.52
C ARG A 182 13.35 -1.53 -15.08
N ASP A 183 13.95 -1.59 -13.90
CA ASP A 183 14.66 -2.79 -13.45
C ASP A 183 13.69 -3.95 -13.15
N LEU A 184 12.53 -3.65 -12.54
CA LEU A 184 11.43 -4.59 -12.38
C LEU A 184 10.89 -5.09 -13.73
N LYS A 185 10.62 -4.19 -14.67
CA LYS A 185 10.09 -4.54 -16.01
C LYS A 185 11.09 -5.37 -16.81
N ASN A 186 12.38 -5.05 -16.72
CA ASN A 186 13.47 -5.83 -17.33
C ASN A 186 13.63 -7.22 -16.69
N TYR A 187 13.44 -7.33 -15.38
CA TYR A 187 13.45 -8.62 -14.68
C TYR A 187 12.23 -9.48 -15.09
N ILE A 188 11.02 -8.91 -15.05
CA ILE A 188 9.78 -9.57 -15.48
C ILE A 188 9.91 -10.07 -16.93
N ALA A 189 10.37 -9.23 -17.85
CA ALA A 189 10.54 -9.58 -19.27
C ALA A 189 11.59 -10.69 -19.54
N LYS A 190 12.40 -11.08 -18.54
CA LYS A 190 13.38 -12.18 -18.63
C LYS A 190 12.94 -13.44 -17.88
N HIS A 191 12.20 -13.29 -16.78
CA HIS A 191 11.93 -14.36 -15.81
C HIS A 191 10.46 -14.73 -15.64
N SER A 192 9.55 -14.11 -16.43
CA SER A 192 8.10 -14.38 -16.44
C SER A 192 7.61 -14.72 -17.85
N ASP A 193 6.74 -15.73 -17.98
CA ASP A 193 6.08 -16.10 -19.23
C ASP A 193 4.99 -15.09 -19.67
N ARG A 194 4.66 -14.11 -18.80
CA ARG A 194 3.70 -13.04 -19.06
C ARG A 194 4.24 -11.66 -18.67
N THR A 195 3.77 -10.62 -19.36
CA THR A 195 3.89 -9.24 -18.90
C THR A 195 3.12 -9.06 -17.59
N ILE A 196 3.68 -8.29 -16.66
CA ILE A 196 3.01 -7.85 -15.43
C ILE A 196 3.27 -6.34 -15.30
N PRO A 197 2.24 -5.48 -15.32
CA PRO A 197 2.39 -4.03 -15.19
C PRO A 197 3.14 -3.60 -13.93
N VAL A 198 3.99 -2.58 -14.05
CA VAL A 198 4.69 -1.94 -12.94
C VAL A 198 4.41 -0.43 -12.88
N GLY A 199 3.92 0.04 -11.74
CA GLY A 199 3.40 1.41 -11.57
C GLY A 199 3.90 2.10 -10.30
N TYR A 200 3.40 3.31 -10.06
CA TYR A 200 3.69 4.13 -8.88
C TYR A 200 2.39 4.52 -8.17
N SER A 201 2.38 4.48 -6.83
CA SER A 201 1.29 4.99 -6.00
C SER A 201 1.66 6.36 -5.45
N ALA A 202 0.91 7.39 -5.84
CA ALA A 202 1.19 8.79 -5.54
C ALA A 202 0.29 9.34 -4.43
N ALA A 203 0.85 10.20 -3.58
CA ALA A 203 0.09 11.02 -2.64
C ALA A 203 -0.69 12.12 -3.39
N ASP A 204 -1.86 12.52 -2.89
CA ASP A 204 -2.72 13.57 -3.47
C ASP A 204 -2.21 15.01 -3.18
N VAL A 205 -0.94 15.26 -3.51
CA VAL A 205 -0.25 16.54 -3.31
C VAL A 205 -0.51 17.44 -4.52
N ARG A 206 -1.62 18.18 -4.47
CA ARG A 206 -2.15 18.98 -5.59
C ARG A 206 -1.15 19.97 -6.24
N GLU A 207 -0.11 20.39 -5.54
CA GLU A 207 0.97 21.25 -6.07
C GLU A 207 1.85 20.52 -7.10
N ILE A 208 2.08 19.21 -6.95
CA ILE A 208 2.96 18.41 -7.81
C ILE A 208 2.26 17.26 -8.54
N LEU A 209 0.98 17.00 -8.27
CA LEU A 209 0.28 15.81 -8.78
C LEU A 209 0.29 15.71 -10.32
N GLN A 210 0.03 16.82 -11.02
CA GLN A 210 0.04 16.84 -12.49
C GLN A 210 1.43 16.53 -13.05
N ASP A 211 2.46 17.15 -12.49
CA ASP A 211 3.85 16.96 -12.90
C ASP A 211 4.34 15.54 -12.58
N THR A 212 3.92 15.00 -11.43
CA THR A 212 4.18 13.61 -11.00
C THR A 212 3.61 12.61 -11.99
N TRP A 213 2.34 12.75 -12.35
CA TRP A 213 1.67 11.92 -13.35
C TRP A 213 2.29 12.07 -14.75
N ALA A 214 2.59 13.30 -15.17
CA ALA A 214 3.19 13.57 -16.48
C ALA A 214 4.62 13.00 -16.60
N TYR A 215 5.44 13.13 -15.55
CA TYR A 215 6.78 12.57 -15.47
C TYR A 215 6.76 11.03 -15.44
N MET A 216 5.80 10.44 -14.73
CA MET A 216 5.70 8.98 -14.59
C MET A 216 5.20 8.28 -15.86
N GLN A 217 4.28 8.88 -16.62
CA GLN A 217 3.77 8.27 -17.86
C GLN A 217 4.66 8.53 -19.10
N CYS A 218 5.50 9.57 -19.12
CA CYS A 218 6.21 9.96 -20.35
C CYS A 218 7.32 8.98 -20.74
N VAL A 219 7.57 8.81 -22.04
CA VAL A 219 8.66 7.97 -22.58
C VAL A 219 9.93 8.80 -22.76
N HIS A 220 11.07 8.25 -22.39
CA HIS A 220 12.39 8.84 -22.58
C HIS A 220 13.31 7.77 -23.18
N ASP A 221 13.91 8.06 -24.34
CA ASP A 221 15.02 7.31 -24.97
C ASP A 221 14.82 5.78 -25.06
N GLU A 222 13.56 5.33 -25.13
CA GLU A 222 13.11 3.92 -25.07
C GLU A 222 13.64 3.13 -23.85
N ASP A 223 13.95 3.82 -22.74
CA ASP A 223 14.59 3.32 -21.52
C ASP A 223 13.77 2.32 -20.68
N GLN A 224 12.55 2.01 -21.12
CA GLN A 224 11.55 1.15 -20.47
C GLN A 224 11.15 1.57 -19.04
N SER A 225 11.46 2.80 -18.62
CA SER A 225 11.32 3.25 -17.23
C SER A 225 10.01 3.96 -16.90
N SER A 226 9.19 4.27 -17.92
CA SER A 226 7.83 4.80 -17.75
C SER A 226 6.95 3.83 -16.93
N SER A 227 6.06 4.38 -16.12
CA SER A 227 5.01 3.63 -15.44
C SER A 227 4.06 2.96 -16.43
N ASP A 228 3.59 1.75 -16.12
CA ASP A 228 2.51 1.09 -16.86
C ASP A 228 1.12 1.50 -16.36
N PHE A 229 1.03 2.07 -15.15
CA PHE A 229 -0.20 2.59 -14.52
C PHE A 229 0.15 3.56 -13.38
N PHE A 230 -0.83 4.35 -12.92
CA PHE A 230 -0.68 5.36 -11.88
C PHE A 230 -1.77 5.20 -10.81
N GLY A 231 -1.35 4.89 -9.58
CA GLY A 231 -2.22 4.94 -8.41
C GLY A 231 -2.22 6.33 -7.78
N LEU A 232 -3.38 6.79 -7.32
CA LEU A 232 -3.52 8.00 -6.51
C LEU A 232 -4.22 7.71 -5.17
N ASN A 233 -3.58 8.04 -4.06
CA ASN A 233 -4.15 7.96 -2.72
C ASN A 233 -5.06 9.17 -2.44
N SER A 234 -6.34 9.12 -2.84
CA SER A 234 -7.24 10.29 -2.86
C SER A 234 -8.34 10.26 -1.80
N TYR A 235 -8.10 11.01 -0.72
CA TYR A 235 -9.01 11.20 0.40
C TYR A 235 -9.83 12.50 0.31
N SER A 236 -9.98 13.10 -0.88
CA SER A 236 -10.56 14.44 -1.04
C SER A 236 -12.09 14.51 -0.98
N TRP A 237 -12.79 13.36 -1.06
CA TRP A 237 -14.24 13.25 -0.84
C TRP A 237 -14.51 12.79 0.60
N CYS A 238 -15.23 13.59 1.40
CA CYS A 238 -15.50 13.29 2.81
C CYS A 238 -16.98 13.53 3.17
N GLY A 239 -17.74 12.46 3.40
CA GLY A 239 -19.12 12.51 3.91
C GLY A 239 -20.20 12.84 2.87
N ALA A 240 -21.46 12.72 3.29
CA ALA A 240 -22.63 12.73 2.40
C ALA A 240 -22.84 14.06 1.62
N ASP A 241 -22.40 15.19 2.17
CA ASP A 241 -22.55 16.52 1.56
C ASP A 241 -21.46 16.82 0.49
N ALA A 242 -20.47 15.95 0.33
CA ALA A 242 -19.49 16.05 -0.74
C ALA A 242 -20.09 15.67 -2.10
N THR A 243 -19.62 16.33 -3.17
CA THR A 243 -20.05 16.14 -4.56
C THR A 243 -18.84 16.06 -5.48
N PHE A 244 -19.05 15.68 -6.75
CA PHE A 244 -18.01 15.63 -7.77
C PHE A 244 -17.19 16.93 -7.89
N GLN A 245 -17.81 18.09 -7.67
CA GLN A 245 -17.13 19.38 -7.67
C GLN A 245 -16.52 19.73 -6.30
N THR A 246 -17.23 19.54 -5.18
CA THR A 246 -16.72 19.97 -3.85
C THR A 246 -15.61 19.06 -3.31
N SER A 247 -15.49 17.83 -3.82
CA SER A 247 -14.36 16.92 -3.59
C SER A 247 -13.14 17.19 -4.48
N GLY A 248 -13.26 18.03 -5.50
CA GLY A 248 -12.22 18.20 -6.53
C GLY A 248 -11.99 16.95 -7.41
N TYR A 249 -12.93 16.00 -7.47
CA TYR A 249 -12.90 14.87 -8.40
C TYR A 249 -13.09 15.34 -9.86
N SER A 250 -13.82 16.44 -10.09
CA SER A 250 -13.90 17.14 -11.38
C SER A 250 -12.52 17.48 -11.97
N ASP A 251 -11.59 17.85 -11.08
CA ASP A 251 -10.29 18.39 -11.47
C ASP A 251 -9.33 17.24 -11.76
N LEU A 252 -9.44 16.14 -11.00
CA LEU A 252 -8.74 14.88 -11.27
C LEU A 252 -9.19 14.25 -12.59
N VAL A 253 -10.50 14.19 -12.87
CA VAL A 253 -11.03 13.72 -14.17
C VAL A 253 -10.50 14.59 -15.31
N THR A 254 -10.50 15.91 -15.13
CA THR A 254 -9.98 16.85 -16.14
C THR A 254 -8.49 16.59 -16.41
N MET A 255 -7.68 16.46 -15.36
CA MET A 255 -6.24 16.19 -15.42
C MET A 255 -5.93 14.85 -16.13
N PHE A 256 -6.58 13.77 -15.72
CA PHE A 256 -6.28 12.41 -16.21
C PHE A 256 -7.04 12.00 -17.48
N SER A 257 -7.93 12.86 -17.98
CA SER A 257 -8.79 12.62 -19.17
C SER A 257 -8.07 12.14 -20.42
N GLN A 258 -6.77 12.43 -20.56
CA GLN A 258 -5.92 12.04 -21.70
C GLN A 258 -4.67 11.25 -21.27
N SER A 259 -4.71 10.52 -20.14
CA SER A 259 -3.59 9.66 -19.75
C SER A 259 -3.35 8.52 -20.74
N ALA A 260 -2.08 8.20 -20.97
CA ALA A 260 -1.69 7.06 -21.80
C ALA A 260 -1.63 5.72 -21.04
N ILE A 261 -1.90 5.75 -19.74
CA ILE A 261 -1.84 4.62 -18.81
C ILE A 261 -3.07 4.63 -17.89
N PRO A 262 -3.44 3.52 -17.23
CA PRO A 262 -4.57 3.50 -16.32
C PRO A 262 -4.28 4.35 -15.09
N VAL A 263 -5.21 5.24 -14.75
CA VAL A 263 -5.19 6.00 -13.51
C VAL A 263 -6.34 5.51 -12.63
N PHE A 264 -6.07 5.14 -11.39
CA PHE A 264 -7.09 4.68 -10.43
C PHE A 264 -6.76 5.18 -9.02
N TYR A 265 -7.75 5.17 -8.13
CA TYR A 265 -7.49 5.49 -6.73
C TYR A 265 -6.87 4.28 -6.03
N SER A 266 -5.57 4.35 -5.75
CA SER A 266 -4.84 3.30 -5.04
C SER A 266 -5.24 3.19 -3.57
N GLU A 267 -5.84 4.27 -3.04
CA GLU A 267 -6.55 4.35 -1.76
C GLU A 267 -7.67 5.41 -1.89
N TYR A 268 -8.87 5.14 -1.35
CA TYR A 268 -9.92 6.16 -1.13
C TYR A 268 -10.80 5.83 0.10
N GLY A 269 -11.66 6.78 0.49
CA GLY A 269 -12.68 6.59 1.54
C GLY A 269 -12.42 7.35 2.84
N CYS A 270 -12.41 8.68 2.78
CA CYS A 270 -12.12 9.59 3.88
C CYS A 270 -12.96 9.35 5.15
N ASN A 271 -12.32 9.12 6.31
CA ASN A 271 -13.00 8.85 7.58
C ASN A 271 -13.28 10.10 8.45
N ARG A 272 -13.14 11.32 7.92
CA ARG A 272 -13.43 12.59 8.66
C ARG A 272 -14.90 12.74 9.06
N VAL A 273 -15.80 12.01 8.41
CA VAL A 273 -17.23 11.91 8.75
C VAL A 273 -17.56 10.42 8.86
N GLN A 274 -18.11 10.00 9.99
CA GLN A 274 -18.39 8.59 10.29
C GLN A 274 -19.85 8.35 10.75
N PRO A 275 -20.43 7.16 10.50
CA PRO A 275 -19.91 6.09 9.62
C PRO A 275 -19.76 6.56 8.18
N ARG A 276 -18.81 6.00 7.43
CA ARG A 276 -18.57 6.40 6.03
C ARG A 276 -19.75 5.94 5.16
N VAL A 277 -20.27 6.87 4.35
CA VAL A 277 -21.45 6.63 3.50
C VAL A 277 -21.09 6.20 2.07
N PHE A 278 -19.82 6.33 1.69
CA PHE A 278 -19.26 5.90 0.41
C PHE A 278 -20.02 6.40 -0.83
N ASN A 279 -20.60 7.61 -0.80
CA ASN A 279 -21.34 8.17 -1.93
C ASN A 279 -20.42 8.61 -3.09
N GLU A 280 -19.11 8.68 -2.86
CA GLU A 280 -18.08 8.74 -3.89
C GLU A 280 -18.13 7.54 -4.86
N VAL A 281 -18.59 6.37 -4.41
CA VAL A 281 -18.65 5.13 -5.22
C VAL A 281 -19.56 5.30 -6.44
N GLU A 282 -20.77 5.85 -6.26
CA GLU A 282 -21.69 6.11 -7.37
C GLU A 282 -21.11 7.10 -8.41
N THR A 283 -20.12 7.92 -8.01
CA THR A 283 -19.45 8.88 -8.89
C THR A 283 -18.21 8.27 -9.57
N LEU A 284 -17.35 7.58 -8.80
CA LEU A 284 -16.10 6.94 -9.26
C LEU A 284 -16.34 5.88 -10.35
N TYR A 285 -17.45 5.17 -10.25
CA TYR A 285 -17.81 4.09 -11.17
C TYR A 285 -18.92 4.49 -12.17
N GLY A 286 -19.36 5.75 -12.15
CA GLY A 286 -20.36 6.30 -13.07
C GLY A 286 -19.76 6.97 -14.31
N ASP A 287 -20.62 7.35 -15.27
CA ASP A 287 -20.24 7.93 -16.57
C ASP A 287 -19.18 9.05 -16.48
N GLN A 288 -19.27 9.87 -15.43
CA GLN A 288 -18.41 11.03 -15.19
C GLN A 288 -16.93 10.70 -14.95
N MET A 289 -16.60 9.46 -14.55
CA MET A 289 -15.25 9.06 -14.12
C MET A 289 -14.68 7.88 -14.90
N THR A 290 -15.33 7.47 -15.99
CA THR A 290 -14.92 6.34 -16.85
C THR A 290 -13.52 6.45 -17.47
N SER A 291 -12.88 7.62 -17.46
CA SER A 291 -11.47 7.81 -17.83
C SER A 291 -10.47 7.34 -16.76
N LEU A 292 -10.92 7.11 -15.52
CA LEU A 292 -10.18 6.42 -14.48
C LEU A 292 -10.61 4.94 -14.42
N SER A 293 -9.73 4.07 -13.94
CA SER A 293 -9.91 2.62 -13.86
C SER A 293 -10.33 2.11 -12.47
N GLY A 294 -11.12 2.92 -11.74
CA GLY A 294 -11.74 2.55 -10.45
C GLY A 294 -10.86 2.90 -9.24
N GLY A 295 -10.89 2.05 -8.20
CA GLY A 295 -10.00 2.20 -7.05
C GLY A 295 -10.21 1.21 -5.91
N LEU A 296 -9.43 1.37 -4.83
CA LEU A 296 -9.47 0.54 -3.62
C LEU A 296 -9.86 1.36 -2.38
N VAL A 297 -10.72 0.80 -1.52
CA VAL A 297 -11.09 1.42 -0.24
C VAL A 297 -10.05 1.09 0.84
N TYR A 298 -9.52 2.14 1.44
CA TYR A 298 -8.66 2.05 2.62
C TYR A 298 -9.54 1.98 3.89
N GLU A 299 -9.49 0.93 4.71
CA GLU A 299 -8.78 -0.36 4.57
C GLU A 299 -9.65 -1.50 5.12
N TYR A 300 -9.27 -2.76 4.86
CA TYR A 300 -10.03 -3.93 5.31
C TYR A 300 -10.19 -3.99 6.83
N SER A 301 -9.09 -3.94 7.58
CA SER A 301 -9.07 -4.17 9.02
C SER A 301 -9.05 -2.89 9.86
N GLN A 302 -9.59 -2.97 11.07
CA GLN A 302 -9.64 -1.86 12.00
C GLN A 302 -8.30 -1.69 12.75
N GLU A 303 -7.48 -0.78 12.24
CA GLU A 303 -6.24 -0.32 12.90
C GLU A 303 -6.44 1.02 13.65
N GLU A 304 -5.38 1.57 14.25
CA GLU A 304 -5.44 2.82 15.02
C GLU A 304 -5.90 4.05 14.22
N ALA A 305 -5.75 4.03 12.89
CA ALA A 305 -6.16 5.11 12.00
C ALA A 305 -7.69 5.18 11.76
N ASP A 306 -8.46 4.20 12.24
CA ASP A 306 -9.93 4.13 12.20
C ASP A 306 -10.54 4.13 10.79
N TYR A 307 -9.88 3.41 9.86
CA TYR A 307 -10.30 3.21 8.47
C TYR A 307 -10.90 1.82 8.19
N GLY A 308 -11.04 0.95 9.19
CA GLY A 308 -11.42 -0.44 8.98
C GLY A 308 -12.85 -0.66 8.51
N LEU A 309 -13.03 -1.57 7.55
CA LEU A 309 -14.31 -2.19 7.21
C LEU A 309 -14.70 -3.28 8.21
N VAL A 310 -13.74 -3.98 8.81
CA VAL A 310 -13.98 -5.05 9.80
C VAL A 310 -13.07 -4.94 11.02
N THR A 311 -13.57 -5.31 12.20
CA THR A 311 -12.77 -5.50 13.41
C THR A 311 -12.30 -6.95 13.51
N LEU A 312 -10.99 -7.16 13.60
CA LEU A 312 -10.39 -8.46 13.87
C LEU A 312 -10.34 -8.71 15.39
N ASN A 313 -11.06 -9.72 15.88
CA ASN A 313 -11.17 -9.99 17.32
C ASN A 313 -10.05 -10.92 17.81
N THR A 314 -9.66 -10.80 19.08
CA THR A 314 -8.55 -11.58 19.67
C THR A 314 -8.80 -13.09 19.80
N ASN A 315 -10.03 -13.55 19.58
CA ASN A 315 -10.39 -14.97 19.46
C ASN A 315 -10.36 -15.50 18.01
N GLY A 316 -9.92 -14.69 17.04
CA GLY A 316 -9.87 -15.03 15.61
C GLY A 316 -11.17 -14.78 14.83
N SER A 317 -12.26 -14.40 15.51
CA SER A 317 -13.51 -13.99 14.86
C SER A 317 -13.42 -12.60 14.23
N VAL A 318 -14.37 -12.25 13.37
CA VAL A 318 -14.43 -10.96 12.67
C VAL A 318 -15.79 -10.29 12.88
N SER A 319 -15.80 -8.99 13.15
CA SER A 319 -17.03 -8.20 13.26
C SER A 319 -17.06 -7.13 12.17
N LEU A 320 -18.03 -7.20 11.26
CA LEU A 320 -18.22 -6.17 10.22
C LEU A 320 -18.57 -4.83 10.89
N ARG A 321 -17.92 -3.73 10.49
CA ARG A 321 -18.28 -2.36 10.91
C ARG A 321 -19.39 -1.83 10.02
N LYS A 322 -20.08 -0.75 10.45
CA LYS A 322 -21.17 -0.17 9.64
C LYS A 322 -20.70 0.32 8.27
N ASP A 323 -19.44 0.73 8.19
CA ASP A 323 -18.74 1.08 6.94
C ASP A 323 -18.77 -0.04 5.91
N TYR A 324 -18.57 -1.32 6.30
CA TYR A 324 -18.67 -2.47 5.38
C TYR A 324 -20.06 -2.57 4.76
N GLU A 325 -21.11 -2.47 5.58
CA GLU A 325 -22.49 -2.54 5.09
C GLU A 325 -22.82 -1.35 4.17
N ASN A 326 -22.37 -0.14 4.54
CA ASN A 326 -22.57 1.05 3.72
C ASN A 326 -21.84 0.92 2.37
N LEU A 327 -20.61 0.37 2.36
CA LEU A 327 -19.86 0.12 1.13
C LEU A 327 -20.53 -0.97 0.27
N GLN A 328 -21.05 -2.04 0.88
CA GLN A 328 -21.80 -3.09 0.18
C GLN A 328 -23.11 -2.54 -0.43
N ASP A 329 -23.84 -1.69 0.29
CA ASP A 329 -25.03 -0.97 -0.21
C ASP A 329 -24.70 -0.04 -1.40
N GLN A 330 -23.44 0.42 -1.53
CA GLN A 330 -22.98 1.25 -2.66
C GLN A 330 -22.48 0.41 -3.84
N PHE A 331 -21.61 -0.57 -3.61
CA PHE A 331 -21.12 -1.47 -4.67
C PHE A 331 -22.27 -2.24 -5.34
N ASN A 332 -23.31 -2.63 -4.60
CA ASN A 332 -24.50 -3.29 -5.15
C ASN A 332 -25.36 -2.42 -6.08
N LYS A 333 -25.03 -1.14 -6.29
CA LYS A 333 -25.68 -0.25 -7.28
C LYS A 333 -24.97 -0.19 -8.63
N LEU A 334 -23.74 -0.69 -8.73
CA LEU A 334 -22.87 -0.42 -9.87
C LEU A 334 -23.34 -1.13 -11.16
N ASP A 335 -23.32 -0.41 -12.28
CA ASP A 335 -23.60 -0.99 -13.59
C ASP A 335 -22.41 -1.84 -14.06
N THR A 336 -22.53 -3.16 -13.90
CA THR A 336 -21.51 -4.12 -14.30
C THR A 336 -21.25 -4.16 -15.80
N GLN A 337 -22.14 -3.61 -16.66
CA GLN A 337 -21.87 -3.44 -18.08
C GLN A 337 -20.95 -2.23 -18.33
N LEU A 338 -21.16 -1.13 -17.60
CA LEU A 338 -20.29 0.05 -17.66
C LEU A 338 -18.87 -0.30 -17.15
N LEU A 339 -18.76 -1.03 -16.04
CA LEU A 339 -17.48 -1.51 -15.48
C LEU A 339 -16.67 -2.37 -16.47
N GLN A 340 -17.34 -3.13 -17.35
CA GLN A 340 -16.71 -4.00 -18.35
C GLN A 340 -16.48 -3.30 -19.72
N SER A 341 -16.99 -2.08 -19.89
CA SER A 341 -16.92 -1.34 -21.15
C SER A 341 -15.52 -0.75 -21.40
N THR A 342 -15.13 -0.70 -22.67
CA THR A 342 -13.86 -0.13 -23.13
C THR A 342 -14.10 0.74 -24.36
N ASN A 343 -13.27 1.78 -24.54
CA ASN A 343 -13.37 2.72 -25.64
C ASN A 343 -12.11 2.66 -26.52
N PRO A 344 -12.21 2.45 -27.85
CA PRO A 344 -11.08 2.50 -28.78
C PRO A 344 -10.25 3.78 -28.68
N SER A 345 -10.86 4.91 -28.33
CA SER A 345 -10.17 6.19 -28.10
C SER A 345 -9.27 6.13 -26.85
N SER A 346 -9.78 5.58 -25.74
CA SER A 346 -9.06 5.45 -24.46
C SER A 346 -7.96 4.40 -24.50
N THR A 347 -8.16 3.32 -25.26
CA THR A 347 -7.19 2.22 -25.39
C THR A 347 -6.07 2.48 -26.39
N SER A 348 -6.17 3.53 -27.22
CA SER A 348 -5.17 3.88 -28.25
C SER A 348 -4.28 5.08 -27.91
N ILE A 349 -4.54 5.79 -26.81
CA ILE A 349 -3.72 6.91 -26.32
C ILE A 349 -2.25 6.47 -26.20
N LYS A 350 -1.31 7.36 -26.56
CA LYS A 350 0.12 7.13 -26.51
C LYS A 350 0.80 8.12 -25.57
N ALA A 351 1.77 7.61 -24.82
CA ALA A 351 2.52 8.40 -23.86
C ALA A 351 3.28 9.53 -24.57
N PRO A 352 3.29 10.75 -24.01
CA PRO A 352 4.12 11.83 -24.54
C PRO A 352 5.60 11.47 -24.41
N GLN A 353 6.43 12.03 -25.29
CA GLN A 353 7.87 12.06 -25.03
C GLN A 353 8.14 13.00 -23.85
N CYS A 354 9.07 12.62 -22.98
CA CYS A 354 9.45 13.44 -21.84
C CYS A 354 10.05 14.79 -22.28
N SER A 355 9.69 15.86 -21.57
CA SER A 355 10.01 17.25 -21.94
C SER A 355 9.81 18.17 -20.74
N ASP A 356 10.68 19.17 -20.58
CA ASP A 356 10.55 20.29 -19.63
C ASP A 356 9.17 20.97 -19.67
N SER A 357 8.47 20.91 -20.81
CA SER A 357 7.13 21.48 -21.00
C SER A 357 6.00 20.68 -20.36
N LEU A 358 6.27 19.46 -19.88
CA LEU A 358 5.32 18.65 -19.12
C LEU A 358 5.28 19.04 -17.63
N ILE A 359 6.33 19.73 -17.15
CA ILE A 359 6.56 20.04 -15.73
C ILE A 359 6.29 21.52 -15.49
N THR A 360 5.36 21.82 -14.59
CA THR A 360 4.82 23.17 -14.35
C THR A 360 5.34 23.81 -13.08
N ALA A 361 5.54 23.04 -12.01
CA ALA A 361 6.20 23.47 -10.79
C ALA A 361 7.67 23.78 -11.06
N LYS A 362 8.18 24.83 -10.40
CA LYS A 362 9.52 25.37 -10.63
C LYS A 362 10.63 24.43 -10.15
N ASP A 363 10.40 23.77 -9.03
CA ASP A 363 11.40 23.00 -8.28
C ASP A 363 11.17 21.47 -8.37
N PHE A 364 10.16 21.03 -9.15
CA PHE A 364 9.97 19.64 -9.55
C PHE A 364 11.02 19.26 -10.61
N SER A 365 11.54 18.03 -10.58
CA SER A 365 12.63 17.62 -11.48
C SER A 365 12.25 17.62 -12.96
N LYS A 366 13.04 18.34 -13.76
CA LYS A 366 13.01 18.30 -15.24
C LYS A 366 14.10 17.39 -15.83
N ASN A 367 14.91 16.75 -14.97
CA ASN A 367 15.87 15.76 -15.40
C ASN A 367 15.19 14.39 -15.53
N PHE A 368 14.90 13.98 -16.78
CA PHE A 368 14.33 12.66 -17.07
C PHE A 368 15.37 11.53 -17.09
N THR A 369 16.67 11.86 -17.15
CA THR A 369 17.75 10.85 -17.15
C THR A 369 17.83 10.14 -15.80
N ILE A 370 17.35 8.90 -15.79
CA ILE A 370 17.40 7.98 -14.66
C ILE A 370 18.84 7.53 -14.33
N PRO A 371 19.14 7.14 -13.08
CA PRO A 371 20.42 6.52 -12.74
C PRO A 371 20.66 5.22 -13.52
N ALA A 372 21.93 4.94 -13.81
CA ALA A 372 22.37 3.66 -14.37
C ALA A 372 22.04 2.50 -13.41
N ILE A 373 21.89 1.29 -13.96
CA ILE A 373 21.67 0.06 -13.18
C ILE A 373 22.75 -0.08 -12.10
N CYS A 374 22.33 -0.29 -10.85
CA CYS A 374 23.25 -0.31 -9.70
C CYS A 374 24.31 -1.45 -9.81
N PRO A 375 25.47 -1.30 -9.13
CA PRO A 375 26.52 -2.33 -9.14
C PRO A 375 26.00 -3.71 -8.74
N GLY A 376 26.31 -4.75 -9.53
CA GLY A 376 25.79 -6.11 -9.37
C GLY A 376 24.34 -6.33 -9.81
N CYS A 377 23.52 -5.28 -9.86
CA CYS A 377 22.09 -5.38 -10.18
C CYS A 377 21.80 -5.89 -11.60
N GLN A 378 22.72 -5.64 -12.55
CA GLN A 378 22.61 -6.18 -13.91
C GLN A 378 22.75 -7.71 -13.97
N GLU A 379 23.50 -8.33 -13.06
CA GLU A 379 23.61 -9.79 -12.95
C GLU A 379 22.29 -10.36 -12.42
N LEU A 380 21.70 -9.76 -11.38
CA LEU A 380 20.38 -10.15 -10.85
C LEU A 380 19.29 -10.08 -11.94
N ILE A 381 19.27 -9.01 -12.75
CA ILE A 381 18.33 -8.86 -13.87
C ILE A 381 18.55 -9.96 -14.92
N ASN A 382 19.79 -10.32 -15.25
CA ASN A 382 20.08 -11.30 -16.30
C ASN A 382 19.85 -12.75 -15.87
N ASP A 383 20.36 -13.12 -14.69
CA ASP A 383 20.53 -14.51 -14.27
C ASP A 383 19.50 -14.94 -13.21
N GLY A 384 18.74 -13.99 -12.68
CA GLY A 384 17.79 -14.18 -11.58
C GLY A 384 18.44 -14.02 -10.19
N ILE A 385 17.62 -13.91 -9.15
CA ILE A 385 18.13 -13.94 -7.77
C ILE A 385 18.48 -15.37 -7.33
N LYS A 386 19.24 -15.51 -6.22
CA LYS A 386 19.69 -16.82 -5.71
C LYS A 386 18.65 -17.43 -4.77
N ASN A 387 18.29 -18.69 -5.02
CA ASN A 387 17.32 -19.48 -4.25
C ASN A 387 15.95 -18.79 -4.02
N PRO A 388 15.28 -18.26 -5.07
CA PRO A 388 14.00 -17.59 -4.92
C PRO A 388 12.89 -18.53 -4.44
N GLN A 389 12.09 -18.08 -3.48
CA GLN A 389 10.80 -18.71 -3.22
C GLN A 389 9.89 -18.44 -4.42
N ASN A 390 9.43 -19.52 -5.05
CA ASN A 390 8.55 -19.49 -6.23
C ASN A 390 7.17 -19.97 -5.79
N GLY A 391 6.23 -19.04 -5.61
CA GLY A 391 4.84 -19.34 -5.28
C GLY A 391 4.16 -20.11 -6.40
N LYS A 392 3.21 -20.98 -6.03
CA LYS A 392 2.56 -21.92 -6.95
C LYS A 392 1.06 -21.92 -6.74
N LEU A 393 0.32 -21.91 -7.85
CA LEU A 393 -1.12 -22.11 -7.81
C LEU A 393 -1.43 -23.53 -7.28
N VAL A 394 -2.26 -23.61 -6.24
CA VAL A 394 -2.66 -24.85 -5.57
C VAL A 394 -4.18 -25.00 -5.55
N GLU A 395 -4.67 -26.23 -5.55
CA GLU A 395 -6.10 -26.53 -5.64
C GLU A 395 -6.81 -26.18 -4.32
N VAL A 396 -7.72 -25.19 -4.36
CA VAL A 396 -8.53 -24.75 -3.23
C VAL A 396 -9.71 -25.70 -3.06
N THR A 397 -9.58 -26.64 -2.11
CA THR A 397 -10.57 -27.70 -1.86
C THR A 397 -11.32 -27.55 -0.52
N ASP A 398 -10.81 -26.73 0.40
CA ASP A 398 -11.58 -26.27 1.56
C ASP A 398 -12.03 -24.82 1.31
N THR A 399 -13.34 -24.67 1.24
CA THR A 399 -14.05 -23.42 0.97
C THR A 399 -14.65 -22.82 2.24
N LYS A 400 -14.67 -23.54 3.37
CA LYS A 400 -15.53 -23.20 4.51
C LYS A 400 -14.82 -22.33 5.54
N VAL A 401 -15.41 -21.17 5.82
CA VAL A 401 -14.92 -20.27 6.86
C VAL A 401 -15.14 -20.93 8.23
N ARG A 402 -14.05 -21.10 8.98
CA ARG A 402 -14.05 -21.80 10.29
C ARG A 402 -14.25 -20.85 11.46
N GLN A 403 -13.87 -19.59 11.26
CA GLN A 403 -13.94 -18.51 12.24
C GLN A 403 -15.35 -17.91 12.26
N GLU A 404 -15.79 -17.44 13.42
CA GLU A 404 -17.07 -16.75 13.53
C GLU A 404 -17.00 -15.37 12.86
N VAL A 405 -18.04 -15.00 12.12
CA VAL A 405 -18.20 -13.66 11.53
C VAL A 405 -19.52 -13.06 12.01
N TYR A 406 -19.52 -11.79 12.42
CA TYR A 406 -20.70 -11.08 12.92
C TYR A 406 -20.98 -9.83 12.08
N ALA A 407 -22.26 -9.55 11.80
CA ALA A 407 -22.68 -8.30 11.17
C ALA A 407 -22.52 -7.11 12.15
N SER A 408 -22.68 -5.86 11.69
CA SER A 408 -22.53 -4.69 12.58
C SER A 408 -23.59 -4.62 13.69
N SER A 409 -24.70 -5.37 13.54
CA SER A 409 -25.70 -5.61 14.58
C SER A 409 -25.25 -6.54 15.71
N GLY A 410 -24.06 -7.15 15.61
CA GLY A 410 -23.54 -8.16 16.53
C GLY A 410 -24.13 -9.57 16.32
N GLN A 411 -25.01 -9.75 15.32
CA GLN A 411 -25.58 -11.05 14.98
C GLN A 411 -24.62 -11.88 14.11
N GLN A 412 -24.49 -13.16 14.40
CA GLN A 412 -23.61 -14.07 13.66
C GLN A 412 -24.12 -14.33 12.23
N ILE A 413 -23.20 -14.29 11.28
CA ILE A 413 -23.41 -14.67 9.88
C ILE A 413 -22.95 -16.12 9.74
N GLN A 414 -23.88 -17.01 9.40
CA GLN A 414 -23.66 -18.46 9.38
C GLN A 414 -23.46 -18.98 7.96
N ASN A 415 -22.84 -20.17 7.84
CA ASN A 415 -22.66 -20.90 6.58
C ASN A 415 -21.87 -20.12 5.52
N LEU A 416 -20.84 -19.38 5.95
CA LEU A 416 -19.93 -18.69 5.05
C LEU A 416 -18.99 -19.68 4.35
N GLU A 417 -19.02 -19.63 3.02
CA GLU A 417 -18.28 -20.52 2.14
C GLU A 417 -17.81 -19.74 0.91
N LEU A 418 -16.53 -19.88 0.58
CA LEU A 418 -15.92 -19.27 -0.60
C LEU A 418 -16.52 -19.87 -1.87
N THR A 419 -17.03 -19.03 -2.75
CA THR A 419 -17.50 -19.46 -4.07
C THR A 419 -16.31 -19.50 -5.01
N ILE A 420 -15.93 -20.69 -5.50
CA ILE A 420 -14.90 -20.79 -6.54
C ILE A 420 -15.50 -20.23 -7.84
N VAL A 421 -14.93 -19.16 -8.38
CA VAL A 421 -15.47 -18.48 -9.55
C VAL A 421 -15.23 -19.32 -10.81
N ALA A 422 -16.32 -19.62 -11.52
CA ALA A 422 -16.31 -20.51 -12.68
C ALA A 422 -16.00 -19.76 -13.99
N ASN A 423 -15.36 -20.46 -14.92
CA ASN A 423 -14.95 -19.94 -16.24
C ASN A 423 -13.93 -18.78 -16.14
N ASP A 424 -13.03 -18.84 -15.16
CA ASP A 424 -11.81 -18.03 -15.12
C ASP A 424 -12.05 -16.50 -15.15
N GLY A 425 -13.23 -16.08 -14.68
CA GLY A 425 -13.65 -14.69 -14.55
C GLY A 425 -13.31 -14.07 -13.20
N SER A 426 -13.38 -12.74 -13.13
CA SER A 426 -13.26 -11.99 -11.88
C SER A 426 -14.55 -12.03 -11.05
N ASN A 427 -14.42 -11.79 -9.74
CA ASN A 427 -15.56 -11.39 -8.92
C ASN A 427 -16.11 -10.03 -9.39
N MET A 428 -17.35 -9.70 -9.03
CA MET A 428 -18.00 -8.41 -9.25
C MET A 428 -19.09 -8.16 -8.19
N PRO A 429 -19.57 -6.92 -8.02
CA PRO A 429 -20.75 -6.65 -7.20
C PRO A 429 -21.98 -7.41 -7.71
N GLY A 430 -22.48 -8.34 -6.90
CA GLY A 430 -23.52 -9.31 -7.29
C GLY A 430 -24.94 -9.03 -6.79
N GLY A 431 -25.16 -7.92 -6.05
CA GLY A 431 -26.42 -7.67 -5.35
C GLY A 431 -26.58 -8.45 -4.03
N GLU A 432 -25.59 -9.27 -3.67
CA GLU A 432 -25.58 -10.00 -2.41
C GLU A 432 -25.39 -9.05 -1.22
N ASN A 433 -26.09 -9.34 -0.13
CA ASN A 433 -26.00 -8.58 1.12
C ASN A 433 -25.61 -9.54 2.25
N MET A 434 -24.59 -9.21 3.03
CA MET A 434 -24.00 -10.10 4.03
C MET A 434 -24.82 -10.10 5.33
N ARG A 435 -26.04 -10.62 5.25
CA ARG A 435 -27.05 -10.55 6.32
C ARG A 435 -27.02 -11.79 7.23
N PRO A 436 -27.24 -11.65 8.54
CA PRO A 436 -27.49 -12.76 9.44
C PRO A 436 -28.64 -13.65 8.94
N SER A 437 -28.48 -14.96 9.05
CA SER A 437 -29.56 -15.92 8.79
C SER A 437 -30.71 -15.70 9.78
N SER A 438 -31.95 -15.66 9.29
CA SER A 438 -33.13 -15.34 10.11
C SER A 438 -33.60 -16.51 10.99
N THR A 439 -32.72 -17.02 11.84
CA THR A 439 -32.99 -17.99 12.91
C THR A 439 -33.06 -17.23 14.23
N SER A 440 -34.25 -17.16 14.81
CA SER A 440 -34.53 -16.40 16.03
C SER A 440 -34.09 -17.16 17.29
N ASP A 441 -32.80 -17.12 17.62
CA ASP A 441 -32.26 -17.60 18.89
C ASP A 441 -31.77 -16.46 19.77
N THR A 442 -32.24 -16.42 21.02
CA THR A 442 -31.93 -15.35 21.98
C THR A 442 -30.62 -15.64 22.73
N GLY A 443 -29.51 -15.61 21.99
CA GLY A 443 -28.15 -15.65 22.57
C GLY A 443 -27.72 -14.27 23.08
N THR A 444 -27.44 -14.15 24.38
CA THR A 444 -26.92 -12.90 24.97
C THR A 444 -25.49 -12.64 24.48
N ALA A 445 -25.29 -11.59 23.70
CA ALA A 445 -23.98 -11.24 23.13
C ALA A 445 -22.95 -10.80 24.21
N PRO A 446 -21.65 -11.06 24.02
CA PRO A 446 -20.59 -10.44 24.80
C PRO A 446 -20.54 -8.93 24.55
N GLN A 447 -20.47 -8.10 25.59
CA GLN A 447 -20.17 -6.67 25.42
C GLN A 447 -18.68 -6.46 25.09
N PRO A 448 -18.33 -5.58 24.14
CA PRO A 448 -16.97 -5.08 23.98
C PRO A 448 -16.54 -4.31 25.24
N SER A 449 -15.37 -4.66 25.80
CA SER A 449 -14.82 -3.96 26.96
C SER A 449 -13.94 -2.78 26.55
N GLU A 450 -14.52 -1.58 26.42
CA GLU A 450 -13.71 -0.35 26.25
C GLU A 450 -12.83 -0.09 27.50
N THR A 451 -11.52 -0.29 27.38
CA THR A 451 -10.54 -0.01 28.45
C THR A 451 -10.13 1.47 28.53
N LYS A 452 -11.10 2.39 28.55
CA LYS A 452 -10.85 3.82 28.79
C LYS A 452 -10.64 4.11 30.29
N LYS A 453 -9.40 3.98 30.77
CA LYS A 453 -8.98 4.41 32.12
C LYS A 453 -8.89 5.95 32.23
N GLY A 454 -10.03 6.62 32.36
CA GLY A 454 -10.13 8.05 32.69
C GLY A 454 -10.78 8.26 34.06
N ALA A 455 -9.99 8.51 35.11
CA ALA A 455 -10.51 8.67 36.46
C ALA A 455 -10.84 10.15 36.79
N ALA A 456 -12.13 10.48 36.93
CA ALA A 456 -12.58 11.75 37.50
C ALA A 456 -13.90 11.56 38.28
N ALA A 457 -13.90 11.93 39.56
CA ALA A 457 -15.10 11.90 40.39
C ALA A 457 -16.01 13.12 40.14
N ARG A 458 -17.34 12.94 40.27
CA ARG A 458 -18.30 14.06 40.19
C ARG A 458 -18.21 14.95 41.42
N LEU A 459 -18.15 16.27 41.23
CA LEU A 459 -18.61 17.29 42.18
C LEU A 459 -19.04 18.57 41.43
N GLY A 460 -19.88 19.40 42.05
CA GLY A 460 -20.81 20.29 41.35
C GLY A 460 -20.27 21.63 40.82
N LYS A 461 -21.00 22.16 39.83
CA LYS A 461 -21.12 23.60 39.50
C LYS A 461 -22.05 24.28 40.54
N PRO A 462 -22.18 25.64 40.60
CA PRO A 462 -21.65 26.66 39.68
C PRO A 462 -20.93 27.87 40.33
N SER A 463 -20.22 28.65 39.52
CA SER A 463 -20.23 30.13 39.52
C SER A 463 -19.51 30.70 38.28
N LEU A 464 -19.74 31.98 37.96
CA LEU A 464 -19.15 32.65 36.80
C LEU A 464 -17.81 33.31 37.12
N LEU A 465 -16.91 33.38 36.14
CA LEU A 465 -16.09 34.57 35.87
C LEU A 465 -15.55 34.54 34.43
N VAL A 466 -15.27 35.71 33.87
CA VAL A 466 -14.81 35.89 32.48
C VAL A 466 -13.34 36.29 32.47
N ALA A 467 -12.52 35.59 31.69
CA ALA A 467 -11.21 36.05 31.25
C ALA A 467 -10.88 35.42 29.89
N SER A 468 -10.42 36.23 28.94
CA SER A 468 -10.11 35.83 27.57
C SER A 468 -8.62 35.99 27.27
N ILE A 469 -7.97 34.95 26.77
CA ILE A 469 -6.64 35.02 26.16
C ILE A 469 -6.67 34.21 24.86
N LEU A 470 -6.14 34.79 23.78
CA LEU A 470 -5.85 34.12 22.51
C LEU A 470 -4.41 33.63 22.53
N THR A 471 -4.18 32.40 22.07
CA THR A 471 -2.85 31.91 21.66
C THR A 471 -3.02 30.95 20.48
N ASP A 472 -2.52 31.34 19.31
CA ASP A 472 -2.34 30.41 18.19
C ASP A 472 -1.32 29.32 18.56
N SER A 473 -1.51 28.11 18.06
CA SER A 473 -0.57 26.99 18.26
C SER A 473 -0.38 26.23 16.96
N ILE A 474 0.74 26.52 16.30
CA ILE A 474 1.23 25.74 15.16
C ILE A 474 1.72 24.39 15.71
N PHE A 475 1.15 23.29 15.23
CA PHE A 475 1.64 21.95 15.55
C PHE A 475 2.71 21.54 14.55
N VAL A 476 3.94 21.38 15.04
CA VAL A 476 5.01 20.66 14.35
C VAL A 476 5.02 19.23 14.90
N TYR A 477 4.84 18.24 14.03
CA TYR A 477 5.07 16.85 14.38
C TYR A 477 6.58 16.58 14.42
N MET A 478 7.07 16.02 15.53
CA MET A 478 8.44 15.53 15.66
C MET A 478 8.38 14.05 16.05
N PHE A 479 8.84 13.17 15.17
CA PHE A 479 8.96 11.75 15.48
C PHE A 479 10.11 11.53 16.48
N GLU A 480 9.82 10.89 17.60
CA GLU A 480 10.81 10.51 18.60
C GLU A 480 11.30 9.08 18.31
N MET A 481 12.62 8.89 18.18
CA MET A 481 13.22 7.58 17.90
C MET A 481 13.60 6.88 19.20
N ASP A 482 12.82 5.87 19.60
CA ASP A 482 13.13 5.05 20.78
C ASP A 482 14.34 4.14 20.53
N ILE A 483 15.46 4.42 21.23
CA ILE A 483 16.67 3.58 21.23
C ILE A 483 16.61 2.66 22.46
N PRO A 484 16.61 1.31 22.30
CA PRO A 484 16.37 0.40 23.42
C PRO A 484 17.51 0.39 24.44
N PHE A 485 17.21 0.84 25.66
CA PHE A 485 18.17 0.85 26.77
C PHE A 485 18.33 -0.53 27.41
N ILE A 486 19.57 -1.04 27.47
CA ILE A 486 19.89 -2.34 28.06
C ILE A 486 19.94 -2.24 29.59
N SER A 487 19.12 -3.03 30.28
CA SER A 487 18.96 -3.02 31.74
C SER A 487 20.03 -3.84 32.50
N GLY A 488 21.23 -3.27 32.62
CA GLY A 488 22.34 -3.85 33.41
C GLY A 488 22.18 -3.64 34.92
N ASN A 489 22.00 -4.72 35.69
CA ASN A 489 21.91 -4.67 37.17
C ASN A 489 23.26 -4.35 37.82
N ALA A 490 23.33 -3.27 38.62
CA ALA A 490 24.51 -2.93 39.40
C ALA A 490 24.54 -3.60 40.79
N ARG A 491 25.69 -4.15 41.18
CA ARG A 491 26.03 -4.50 42.58
C ARG A 491 27.47 -4.08 42.90
N SER A 492 27.74 -3.86 44.19
CA SER A 492 28.88 -3.06 44.66
C SER A 492 30.12 -3.85 45.12
N TRP A 493 31.28 -3.39 44.66
CA TRP A 493 32.55 -3.21 45.41
C TRP A 493 33.20 -4.39 46.16
N SER A 494 34.46 -4.67 45.81
CA SER A 494 35.56 -4.89 46.78
C SER A 494 36.92 -4.54 46.15
N CYS A 495 37.92 -4.19 46.97
CA CYS A 495 39.27 -3.77 46.53
C CYS A 495 40.34 -4.85 46.77
N GLY A 496 41.41 -4.91 45.95
CA GLY A 496 42.48 -5.91 46.14
C GLY A 496 43.79 -5.77 45.34
N ASN A 497 44.68 -4.86 45.77
CA ASN A 497 46.16 -4.97 45.79
C ASN A 497 47.02 -5.48 44.59
N ARG A 498 48.05 -4.67 44.26
CA ARG A 498 49.45 -5.03 43.84
C ARG A 498 49.69 -5.63 42.44
N VAL A 499 50.92 -5.57 41.87
CA VAL A 499 52.01 -4.55 41.77
C VAL A 499 53.12 -5.11 40.85
N GLU A 500 53.92 -4.24 40.21
CA GLU A 500 55.15 -4.54 39.41
C GLU A 500 54.98 -5.35 38.09
N THR A 501 55.91 -5.33 37.12
CA THR A 501 56.79 -4.28 36.54
C THR A 501 57.51 -4.88 35.31
N LEU A 502 57.55 -4.17 34.16
CA LEU A 502 58.71 -4.09 33.24
C LEU A 502 58.46 -3.08 32.10
N MET A 503 59.52 -2.43 31.60
CA MET A 503 59.45 -1.34 30.61
C MET A 503 59.98 -1.73 29.22
N ALA A 504 59.43 -1.08 28.17
CA ALA A 504 60.02 -0.60 26.89
C ALA A 504 59.00 -0.69 25.73
N THR A 505 59.03 0.05 24.61
CA THR A 505 59.39 1.45 24.22
C THR A 505 58.78 1.63 22.80
N TRP A 506 58.34 2.78 22.27
CA TRP A 506 58.40 4.21 22.67
C TRP A 506 57.16 4.94 22.06
N HIS A 507 56.69 6.07 22.61
CA HIS A 507 56.86 7.46 22.09
C HIS A 507 56.73 7.66 20.55
N PHE A 508 55.92 8.59 20.00
CA PHE A 508 55.11 9.72 20.51
C PHE A 508 53.74 9.79 19.76
N ARG A 509 52.68 10.51 20.16
CA ARG A 509 52.06 10.85 21.46
C ARG A 509 50.76 11.65 21.19
N CYS A 510 49.66 11.40 21.90
CA CYS A 510 48.43 12.21 21.81
C CYS A 510 48.50 13.50 22.67
N MET A 511 47.57 14.43 22.47
CA MET A 511 47.19 15.45 23.47
C MET A 511 45.66 15.56 23.57
N TYR A 512 45.16 16.04 24.71
CA TYR A 512 43.78 15.84 25.18
C TYR A 512 42.81 17.01 24.92
N MET A 513 41.54 16.65 24.68
CA MET A 513 40.31 16.99 25.45
C MET A 513 40.13 18.35 26.19
N CYS A 514 38.84 18.72 26.36
CA CYS A 514 38.21 19.88 27.03
C CYS A 514 38.81 20.30 28.41
N VAL A 515 38.50 21.47 29.04
CA VAL A 515 37.18 22.07 29.43
C VAL A 515 37.31 23.59 29.75
N PHE A 516 36.17 24.32 29.86
CA PHE A 516 35.94 25.68 30.41
C PHE A 516 36.36 26.92 29.55
N VAL A 517 35.88 28.17 29.76
CA VAL A 517 34.50 28.75 29.90
C VAL A 517 34.58 30.28 30.16
N THR A 518 33.88 31.09 29.33
CA THR A 518 33.48 32.53 29.51
C THR A 518 34.53 33.67 29.67
N VAL A 519 34.07 34.92 29.36
CA VAL A 519 34.68 36.25 29.66
C VAL A 519 35.89 36.65 28.78
N ASP A 520 35.95 37.80 28.06
CA ASP A 520 34.99 38.91 27.89
C ASP A 520 35.10 39.68 26.55
N LEU A 521 34.26 40.73 26.40
CA LEU A 521 34.16 41.72 25.29
C LEU A 521 35.48 42.20 24.65
N TYR A 522 35.44 42.48 23.33
CA TYR A 522 35.61 43.86 22.80
C TYR A 522 35.26 44.00 21.30
N HIS A 523 34.02 44.41 20.98
CA HIS A 523 33.72 45.51 20.04
C HIS A 523 32.21 45.70 19.83
N VAL A 524 31.68 46.85 20.27
CA VAL A 524 30.37 47.38 19.86
C VAL A 524 30.61 48.81 19.38
N CYS A 525 30.20 49.13 18.15
CA CYS A 525 29.77 50.47 17.70
C CYS A 525 29.58 50.52 16.17
N ASN A 526 28.39 50.16 15.68
CA ASN A 526 27.54 51.11 14.93
C ASN A 526 26.14 50.55 14.64
N SER A 527 25.24 51.42 14.18
CA SER A 527 24.00 51.06 13.45
C SER A 527 22.82 50.49 14.26
N ILE A 528 22.61 50.92 15.50
CA ILE A 528 21.23 51.11 16.03
C ILE A 528 21.15 52.50 16.66
N PHE A 529 20.72 53.50 15.88
CA PHE A 529 20.44 54.85 16.39
C PHE A 529 19.36 55.60 15.58
N MET A 530 18.25 54.93 15.24
CA MET A 530 17.06 55.63 14.73
C MET A 530 15.77 54.83 14.95
N LEU A 531 15.04 55.16 16.03
CA LEU A 531 13.58 55.12 16.22
C LEU A 531 13.27 54.96 17.73
N ALA A 532 12.39 55.85 18.24
CA ALA A 532 12.13 56.09 19.67
C ALA A 532 13.37 56.55 20.48
N VAL A 533 13.35 57.65 21.25
CA VAL A 533 12.26 58.56 21.62
C VAL A 533 12.71 60.01 21.39
N LEU A 534 11.86 60.82 20.76
CA LEU A 534 11.88 62.27 20.93
C LEU A 534 10.60 62.69 21.65
N GLN A 535 10.77 63.56 22.64
CA GLN A 535 9.87 63.75 23.77
C GLN A 535 8.56 64.47 23.45
N THR A 536 7.57 64.26 24.31
CA THR A 536 6.31 64.99 24.41
C THR A 536 6.52 66.50 24.55
N VAL A 537 5.88 67.30 23.67
CA VAL A 537 5.59 68.72 23.92
C VAL A 537 4.20 69.05 23.36
N ARG A 538 3.27 69.32 24.29
CA ARG A 538 1.83 69.63 24.10
C ARG A 538 0.94 68.45 23.72
#